data_AF-A0A959EI66-F1
#
_entry.id   AF-A0A959EI66-F1
#
_cell.length_a   1.000
_cell.length_b   1.000
_cell.length_c   1.000
_cell.angle_alpha   90.00
_cell.angle_beta   90.00
_cell.angle_gamma   90.00
#
_symmetry.space_group_name_H-M   'P 1'
#
loop_
_entity.id
_entity.type
_entity.pdbx_description
1 polymer ?
#
loop_
_entity_poly.entity_id
_entity_poly.type
_entity_poly.pdbx_seq_one_letter_code
_entity_poly.pdbx_strand_id
1 'polypeptide(L)'
;MPATSIPKSTLDFLKALRDNNNREWFTANKSRYQAEHAHVVEFAEALLARMGQHDQLVPMTGKQSLFRIYRDVRFSKDKSPYKSHFSGTMKRDTKWLRGGYYFHIEPGGSFVGGGFWGP
;
A
#
# COMPACT_ATOMS: atom_id res chain seq x y z
N MET A 1 -2.74 18.06 -10.03
CA MET A 1 -3.43 17.51 -8.85
C MET A 1 -3.10 16.02 -8.80
N PRO A 2 -2.55 15.48 -7.71
CA PRO A 2 -2.24 14.05 -7.61
C PRO A 2 -3.52 13.21 -7.76
N ALA A 3 -3.41 12.05 -8.39
CA ALA A 3 -4.56 11.21 -8.72
C ALA A 3 -5.27 10.70 -7.45
N THR A 4 -6.59 10.82 -7.39
CA THR A 4 -7.40 10.41 -6.21
C THR A 4 -8.08 9.06 -6.39
N SER A 5 -7.80 8.40 -7.52
CA SER A 5 -8.35 7.09 -7.88
C SER A 5 -7.23 6.19 -8.38
N ILE A 6 -7.40 4.89 -8.19
CA ILE A 6 -6.46 3.88 -8.65
C ILE A 6 -6.99 3.29 -9.95
N PRO A 7 -6.16 3.18 -11.01
CA PRO A 7 -6.61 2.65 -12.27
C PRO A 7 -6.95 1.17 -12.15
N LYS A 8 -7.90 0.71 -12.98
CA LYS A 8 -8.29 -0.70 -13.05
C LYS A 8 -7.10 -1.62 -13.36
N SER A 9 -6.13 -1.14 -14.13
CA SER A 9 -4.89 -1.86 -14.46
C SER A 9 -4.11 -2.32 -13.23
N THR A 10 -4.10 -1.52 -12.16
CA THR A 10 -3.46 -1.86 -10.89
C THR A 10 -4.14 -3.06 -10.25
N LEU A 11 -5.47 -3.07 -10.22
CA LEU A 11 -6.23 -4.20 -9.66
C LEU A 11 -6.07 -5.45 -10.52
N ASP A 12 -6.03 -5.30 -11.85
CA ASP A 12 -5.81 -6.42 -12.76
C ASP A 12 -4.38 -6.98 -12.65
N PHE A 13 -3.38 -6.13 -12.37
CA PHE A 13 -2.03 -6.57 -12.04
C PHE A 13 -2.01 -7.38 -10.73
N LEU A 14 -2.67 -6.90 -9.68
CA LEU A 14 -2.73 -7.61 -8.40
C LEU A 14 -3.41 -8.98 -8.52
N LYS A 15 -4.46 -9.10 -9.34
CA LYS A 15 -5.07 -10.40 -9.68
C LYS A 15 -4.07 -11.31 -10.38
N ALA A 16 -3.41 -10.82 -11.44
CA ALA A 16 -2.42 -11.61 -12.18
C ALA A 16 -1.24 -12.04 -11.30
N LEU A 17 -0.79 -11.16 -10.39
CA LEU A 17 0.27 -11.46 -9.43
C LEU A 17 -0.15 -12.54 -8.43
N ARG A 18 -1.41 -12.50 -7.96
CA ARG A 18 -1.95 -13.55 -7.09
C ARG A 18 -1.92 -14.92 -7.77
N ASP A 19 -2.34 -14.98 -9.03
CA ASP A 19 -2.43 -16.22 -9.78
C ASP A 19 -1.04 -16.73 -10.22
N ASN A 20 -0.04 -15.85 -10.32
CA ASN A 20 1.32 -16.15 -10.77
C ASN A 20 2.40 -15.73 -9.75
N ASN A 21 2.19 -15.99 -8.46
CA ASN A 21 3.03 -15.49 -7.37
C ASN A 21 4.37 -16.26 -7.25
N ASN A 22 5.26 -16.06 -8.23
CA ASN A 22 6.61 -16.61 -8.28
C ASN A 22 7.61 -15.56 -8.80
N ARG A 23 8.91 -15.82 -8.60
CA ARG A 23 9.98 -14.83 -8.86
C ARG A 23 10.19 -14.60 -10.34
N GLU A 24 10.03 -15.64 -11.14
CA GLU A 24 10.23 -15.65 -12.58
C GLU A 24 9.20 -14.74 -13.25
N TRP A 25 7.93 -14.95 -12.93
CA TRP A 25 6.83 -14.13 -13.44
C TRP A 25 6.94 -12.68 -12.97
N PHE A 26 7.27 -12.44 -11.69
CA PHE A 26 7.43 -11.08 -11.18
C PHE A 26 8.58 -10.35 -11.85
N THR A 27 9.69 -11.04 -12.12
CA THR A 27 10.85 -10.45 -12.82
C THR A 27 10.49 -10.05 -14.24
N ALA A 28 9.77 -10.92 -14.96
CA ALA A 28 9.27 -10.62 -16.30
C ALA A 28 8.26 -9.46 -16.32
N ASN A 29 7.48 -9.29 -15.25
CA ASN A 29 6.45 -8.24 -15.12
C ASN A 29 6.91 -7.04 -14.28
N LYS A 30 8.21 -6.89 -14.04
CA LYS A 30 8.75 -5.87 -13.13
C LYS A 30 8.48 -4.44 -13.61
N SER A 31 8.52 -4.20 -14.93
CA SER A 31 8.18 -2.90 -15.51
C SER A 31 6.72 -2.53 -15.27
N ARG A 32 5.81 -3.50 -15.42
CA ARG A 32 4.39 -3.36 -15.09
C ARG A 32 4.21 -3.06 -13.61
N TYR A 33 4.87 -3.81 -12.73
CA TYR A 33 4.85 -3.52 -11.29
C TYR A 33 5.29 -2.07 -10.99
N GLN A 34 6.36 -1.59 -11.63
CA GLN A 34 6.85 -0.22 -11.41
C GLN A 34 5.84 0.84 -11.83
N ALA A 35 5.16 0.65 -12.97
CA ALA A 35 4.10 1.53 -13.43
C ALA A 35 2.90 1.55 -12.46
N GLU A 36 2.40 0.37 -12.07
CA GLU A 36 1.26 0.28 -11.14
C GLU A 36 1.62 0.81 -9.74
N HIS A 37 2.85 0.56 -9.28
CA HIS A 37 3.35 1.13 -8.03
C HIS A 37 3.41 2.66 -8.09
N ALA A 38 3.76 3.26 -9.23
CA ALA A 38 3.76 4.72 -9.38
C ALA A 38 2.33 5.30 -9.23
N HIS A 39 1.33 4.66 -9.82
CA HIS A 39 -0.07 5.07 -9.63
C HIS A 39 -0.51 5.03 -8.15
N VAL A 40 -0.08 4.00 -7.42
CA VAL A 40 -0.39 3.89 -5.99
C VAL A 40 0.38 4.93 -5.17
N VAL A 41 1.60 5.29 -5.56
CA VAL A 41 2.36 6.40 -4.94
C VAL A 41 1.61 7.71 -5.11
N GLU A 42 1.15 8.04 -6.32
CA GLU A 42 0.38 9.26 -6.59
C GLU A 42 -0.93 9.29 -5.79
N PHE A 43 -1.63 8.16 -5.69
CA PHE A 43 -2.81 8.00 -4.84
C PHE A 43 -2.48 8.26 -3.36
N ALA A 44 -1.38 7.68 -2.87
CA ALA A 44 -0.96 7.87 -1.48
C ALA A 44 -0.55 9.33 -1.19
N GLU A 45 0.05 10.04 -2.15
CA GLU A 45 0.32 11.48 -2.03
C GLU A 45 -0.97 12.30 -1.95
N ALA A 46 -1.95 12.02 -2.81
CA ALA A 46 -3.26 12.68 -2.73
C ALA A 46 -3.97 12.39 -1.40
N LEU A 47 -3.89 11.15 -0.92
CA LEU A 47 -4.49 10.74 0.35
C LEU A 47 -3.84 11.44 1.54
N LEU A 48 -2.50 11.49 1.58
CA LEU A 48 -1.75 12.22 2.61
C LEU A 48 -2.11 13.70 2.64
N ALA A 49 -2.19 14.34 1.47
CA ALA A 49 -2.54 15.76 1.36
C ALA A 49 -3.96 16.05 1.88
N ARG A 50 -4.92 15.15 1.62
CA ARG A 50 -6.28 15.26 2.16
C ARG A 50 -6.34 14.99 3.66
N MET A 51 -5.69 13.93 4.12
CA MET A 51 -5.65 13.60 5.55
C MET A 51 -4.95 14.69 6.37
N GLY A 52 -3.94 15.35 5.81
CA GLY A 52 -3.26 16.49 6.44
C GLY A 52 -4.15 17.73 6.65
N GLN A 53 -5.31 17.81 5.97
CA GLN A 53 -6.32 18.85 6.23
C GLN A 53 -7.20 18.50 7.44
N HIS A 54 -7.27 17.21 7.80
CA HIS A 54 -8.13 16.71 8.88
C HIS A 54 -7.35 16.37 10.16
N ASP A 55 -6.07 16.03 10.04
CA ASP A 55 -5.25 15.58 11.16
C ASP A 55 -3.80 16.01 10.98
N GLN A 56 -3.05 16.06 12.08
CA GLN A 56 -1.62 16.32 12.03
C GLN A 56 -0.89 15.01 11.80
N LEU A 57 -0.31 14.84 10.62
CA LEU A 57 0.42 13.64 10.21
C LEU A 57 1.92 13.90 10.18
N VAL A 58 2.71 12.86 10.46
CA VAL A 58 4.16 12.90 10.25
C VAL A 58 4.42 13.18 8.77
N PRO A 59 5.25 14.19 8.44
CA PRO A 59 5.59 14.49 7.05
C PRO A 59 6.24 13.28 6.37
N MET A 60 5.59 12.79 5.31
CA MET A 60 6.10 11.70 4.50
C MET A 60 5.58 11.82 3.06
N THR A 61 6.34 11.27 2.12
CA THR A 61 5.91 11.13 0.72
C THR A 61 4.97 9.94 0.56
N GLY A 62 4.19 9.90 -0.52
CA GLY A 62 3.35 8.74 -0.83
C GLY A 62 4.17 7.45 -0.97
N LYS A 63 5.42 7.54 -1.43
CA LYS A 63 6.32 6.39 -1.50
C LYS A 63 6.74 5.88 -0.11
N GLN A 64 6.94 6.77 0.85
CA GLN A 64 7.34 6.40 2.22
C GLN A 64 6.18 5.83 3.04
N SER A 65 4.95 6.22 2.74
CA SER A 65 3.77 5.66 3.41
C SER A 65 3.47 4.22 2.98
N LEU A 66 3.91 3.81 1.79
CA LEU A 66 3.68 2.47 1.25
C LEU A 66 4.59 1.39 1.85
N PHE A 67 4.01 0.22 2.08
CA PHE A 67 4.75 -0.98 2.44
C PHE A 67 5.37 -1.65 1.22
N ARG A 68 6.48 -2.34 1.46
CA ARG A 68 7.12 -3.20 0.46
C ARG A 68 6.19 -4.33 0.03
N ILE A 69 6.22 -4.65 -1.26
CA ILE A 69 5.45 -5.76 -1.85
C ILE A 69 5.98 -7.14 -1.44
N TYR A 70 7.25 -7.25 -1.05
CA TYR A 70 7.84 -8.52 -0.62
C TYR A 70 7.21 -9.01 0.69
N ARG A 71 6.96 -10.31 0.76
CA ARG A 71 6.40 -10.97 1.93
C ARG A 71 7.50 -11.70 2.71
N ASP A 72 7.46 -11.57 4.03
CA ASP A 72 8.24 -12.45 4.92
C ASP A 72 7.51 -13.78 5.06
N VAL A 73 8.10 -14.84 4.52
CA VAL A 73 7.50 -16.19 4.46
C VAL A 73 8.19 -17.20 5.36
N ARG A 74 9.14 -16.78 6.22
CA ARG A 74 9.94 -17.71 7.03
C ARG A 74 9.07 -18.68 7.85
N PHE A 75 8.03 -18.15 8.48
CA PHE A 75 7.11 -18.92 9.34
C PHE A 75 5.74 -19.21 8.70
N SER A 76 5.51 -18.76 7.46
CA SER A 76 4.24 -18.96 6.78
C SER A 76 4.16 -20.35 6.14
N LYS A 77 2.98 -21.00 6.19
CA LYS A 77 2.72 -22.24 5.42
C LYS A 77 2.71 -21.95 3.92
N ASP A 78 2.07 -20.85 3.54
CA ASP A 78 2.11 -20.32 2.19
C ASP A 78 3.43 -19.57 1.95
N LYS A 79 4.20 -20.02 0.96
CA LYS A 79 5.54 -19.52 0.62
C LYS A 79 5.54 -18.52 -0.54
N SER A 80 4.38 -18.01 -0.97
CA SER A 80 4.30 -16.98 -2.00
C SER A 80 5.15 -15.75 -1.65
N PRO A 81 6.14 -15.37 -2.48
CA PRO A 81 7.14 -14.35 -2.15
C PRO A 81 6.62 -12.90 -2.15
N TYR A 82 5.49 -12.64 -2.79
CA TYR A 82 4.94 -11.28 -2.93
C TYR A 82 3.55 -11.16 -2.30
N LYS A 83 3.21 -9.96 -1.86
CA LYS A 83 1.87 -9.56 -1.45
C LYS A 83 1.02 -9.29 -2.69
N SER A 84 -0.20 -9.83 -2.72
CA SER A 84 -1.19 -9.59 -3.78
C SER A 84 -2.04 -8.35 -3.54
N HIS A 85 -1.51 -7.39 -2.76
CA HIS A 85 -2.17 -6.14 -2.42
C HIS A 85 -1.15 -5.03 -2.28
N PHE A 86 -1.60 -3.79 -2.46
CA PHE A 86 -0.87 -2.61 -2.02
C PHE A 86 -1.41 -2.13 -0.69
N SER A 87 -0.53 -1.68 0.19
CA SER A 87 -0.96 -1.10 1.46
C SER A 87 0.03 -0.06 1.94
N GLY A 88 -0.44 0.84 2.79
CA GLY A 88 0.38 1.87 3.40
C GLY A 88 -0.19 2.33 4.73
N THR A 89 0.60 3.16 5.41
CA THR A 89 0.28 3.70 6.72
C THR A 89 0.52 5.20 6.78
N MET A 90 -0.28 5.89 7.58
CA MET A 90 -0.12 7.30 7.89
C MET A 90 -0.07 7.43 9.40
N LYS A 91 1.06 7.93 9.93
CA LYS A 91 1.26 8.11 11.37
C LYS A 91 0.87 9.53 11.77
N ARG A 92 0.17 9.68 12.89
CA ARG A 92 -0.12 10.98 13.48
C ARG A 92 1.14 11.61 14.09
N ASP A 93 1.27 12.92 14.00
CA ASP A 93 2.46 13.65 14.42
C ASP A 93 2.50 13.87 15.94
N THR A 94 3.69 14.04 16.50
CA THR A 94 3.97 14.19 17.94
C THR A 94 3.79 12.92 18.79
N LYS A 95 4.37 12.92 20.00
CA LYS A 95 4.25 11.82 20.98
C LYS A 95 2.82 11.70 21.55
N TRP A 96 2.05 12.78 21.52
CA TRP A 96 0.73 12.88 22.15
C TRP A 96 -0.39 12.39 21.22
N LEU A 97 -0.24 12.58 19.89
CA LEU A 97 -1.18 11.99 18.93
C LEU A 97 -0.77 10.55 18.65
N ARG A 98 -1.24 9.65 19.53
CA ARG A 98 -1.01 8.22 19.39
C ARG A 98 -1.83 7.66 18.23
N GLY A 99 -1.32 6.58 17.64
CA GLY A 99 -2.00 5.83 16.60
C GLY A 99 -1.66 6.23 15.18
N GLY A 100 -2.41 5.65 14.25
CA GLY A 100 -2.24 5.89 12.83
C GLY A 100 -3.36 5.26 12.02
N TYR A 101 -3.32 5.54 10.73
CA TYR A 101 -4.25 5.06 9.74
C TYR A 101 -3.54 4.06 8.84
N TYR A 102 -4.29 3.07 8.37
CA TYR A 102 -3.85 2.04 7.45
C TYR A 102 -4.83 1.99 6.28
N PHE A 103 -4.30 1.83 5.08
CA PHE A 103 -5.12 1.55 3.90
C PHE A 103 -4.62 0.30 3.19
N HIS A 104 -5.57 -0.44 2.64
CA HIS A 104 -5.37 -1.70 1.98
C HIS A 104 -6.12 -1.71 0.65
N ILE A 105 -5.40 -2.02 -0.43
CA ILE A 105 -5.92 -2.06 -1.79
C ILE A 105 -5.72 -3.48 -2.31
N GLU A 106 -6.81 -4.23 -2.35
CA GLU A 106 -6.84 -5.60 -2.84
C GLU A 106 -8.10 -5.84 -3.69
N PRO A 107 -8.01 -6.51 -4.84
CA PRO A 107 -9.17 -6.87 -5.63
C PRO A 107 -10.20 -7.67 -4.82
N GLY A 108 -11.34 -7.06 -4.50
CA GLY A 108 -12.41 -7.69 -3.71
C GLY A 108 -12.19 -7.66 -2.19
N GLY A 109 -11.13 -7.03 -1.71
CA GLY A 109 -10.74 -7.03 -0.29
C GLY A 109 -10.15 -5.71 0.21
N SER A 110 -10.38 -4.59 -0.48
CA SER A 110 -9.89 -3.28 -0.04
C SER A 110 -10.58 -2.81 1.24
N PHE A 111 -9.80 -2.28 2.18
CA PHE A 111 -10.32 -1.71 3.43
C PHE A 111 -9.41 -0.61 3.97
N VAL A 112 -9.92 0.13 4.95
CA VAL A 112 -9.16 1.10 5.74
C VAL A 112 -9.25 0.73 7.21
N GLY A 113 -8.20 1.02 7.96
CA GLY A 113 -8.14 0.78 9.39
C GLY A 113 -7.52 1.96 10.12
N GLY A 114 -7.78 2.07 11.41
CA GLY A 114 -7.14 3.05 12.28
C GLY A 114 -7.10 2.52 13.70
N GLY A 115 -6.09 2.94 14.47
CA GLY A 115 -5.98 2.49 15.86
C GLY A 115 -4.76 3.05 16.57
N PHE A 116 -4.74 2.88 17.89
CA PHE A 116 -3.64 3.25 18.78
C PHE A 116 -3.44 2.17 19.84
N TRP A 117 -2.19 2.05 20.32
CA TRP A 117 -1.82 1.05 21.31
C TRP A 117 -2.08 1.57 22.73
N GLY A 118 -2.60 0.69 23.61
CA GLY A 118 -2.96 1.01 25.00
C GLY A 118 -4.03 2.11 25.09
N PRO A 119 -5.24 1.85 24.55
CA PRO A 119 -6.24 2.88 24.41
C PRO A 119 -6.78 3.43 25.73
#